data_AF-A0A228IIB0-F1
#
_entry.id   AF-A0A228IIB0-F1
#
_cell.length_a   1.000
_cell.length_b   1.000
_cell.length_c   1.000
_cell.angle_alpha   90.00
_cell.angle_beta   90.00
_cell.angle_gamma   90.00
#
_symmetry.space_group_name_H-M   'P 1'
#
loop_
_entity.id
_entity.type
_entity.pdbx_description
1 polymer ?
#
loop_
_entity_poly.entity_id
_entity_poly.type
_entity_poly.pdbx_seq_one_letter_code
_entity_poly.pdbx_strand_id
1 'polypeptide(L)'
;MTYDLKAKIAQAKKTGPNMNEAQAGGEYTPPAAGIARARLVGYFELGTHEEEFEGKKRDREKVDLVFELSGPNHEPIKAADGTLIPIRITAQETLSFSEKAHFFKLFASMNAAHGGTATHMAELLGKPFIVEIFHRKSKDGKRTYANLRGPNGYNVKGTTVQDPLSGKPVLVEVAAALTDVKAFIWDVADMEMWNSIHIEGKYPERKDEKTGEVISPERSKNVIQEKIMSAKNWKAHPLAAVVAAGGQEPDLPDAETPERDTPENEAAADPLAAIG
;
A
#
# COMPACT_ATOMS: atom_id res chain seq x y z
N MET A 1 -32.92 -42.55 8.84
CA MET A 1 -31.99 -42.22 7.73
C MET A 1 -30.60 -42.63 8.16
N THR A 2 -30.02 -43.61 7.48
CA THR A 2 -28.74 -44.21 7.85
C THR A 2 -27.60 -43.27 7.47
N TYR A 3 -26.72 -42.96 8.42
CA TYR A 3 -25.56 -42.10 8.21
C TYR A 3 -24.57 -42.76 7.24
N ASP A 4 -24.46 -42.22 6.01
CA ASP A 4 -23.53 -42.73 5.01
C ASP A 4 -22.12 -42.13 5.22
N LEU A 5 -21.37 -42.80 6.08
CA LEU A 5 -19.98 -42.49 6.38
C LEU A 5 -19.10 -42.55 5.11
N LYS A 6 -19.39 -43.42 4.14
CA LYS A 6 -18.58 -43.50 2.91
C LYS A 6 -18.76 -42.27 2.03
N ALA A 7 -19.99 -41.76 1.91
CA ALA A 7 -20.24 -40.51 1.19
C ALA A 7 -19.51 -39.32 1.84
N LYS A 8 -19.47 -39.26 3.18
CA LYS A 8 -18.75 -38.21 3.92
C LYS A 8 -17.23 -38.32 3.76
N ILE A 9 -16.67 -39.53 3.79
CA ILE A 9 -15.24 -39.75 3.53
C ILE A 9 -14.87 -39.38 2.08
N ALA A 10 -15.71 -39.71 1.10
CA ALA A 10 -15.48 -39.34 -0.29
C ALA A 10 -15.53 -37.82 -0.50
N GLN A 11 -16.45 -37.13 0.18
CA GLN A 11 -16.51 -35.66 0.18
C GLN A 11 -15.25 -35.07 0.82
N ALA A 12 -14.83 -35.56 2.00
CA ALA A 12 -13.62 -35.13 2.67
C ALA A 12 -12.35 -35.36 1.83
N LYS A 13 -12.28 -36.47 1.08
CA LYS A 13 -11.18 -36.73 0.13
C LYS A 13 -11.18 -35.77 -1.07
N LYS A 14 -12.35 -35.33 -1.52
CA LYS A 14 -12.50 -34.42 -2.67
C LYS A 14 -12.26 -32.95 -2.30
N THR A 15 -12.68 -32.53 -1.10
CA THR A 15 -12.70 -31.12 -0.71
C THR A 15 -11.78 -30.77 0.46
N GLY A 16 -11.30 -31.78 1.18
CA GLY A 16 -10.35 -31.59 2.28
C GLY A 16 -8.90 -31.52 1.78
N PRO A 17 -7.99 -30.99 2.62
CA PRO A 17 -6.57 -30.94 2.30
C PRO A 17 -5.99 -32.36 2.11
N ASN A 18 -5.05 -32.51 1.16
CA ASN A 18 -4.34 -33.78 0.98
C ASN A 18 -3.42 -34.05 2.17
N MET A 19 -3.82 -34.97 3.04
CA MET A 19 -3.08 -35.29 4.27
C MET A 19 -1.77 -36.07 4.05
N ASN A 20 -1.44 -36.44 2.80
CA ASN A 20 -0.13 -37.03 2.45
C ASN A 20 0.89 -35.98 1.97
N GLU A 21 0.47 -34.72 1.85
CA GLU A 21 1.35 -33.61 1.50
C GLU A 21 1.60 -32.78 2.75
N ALA A 22 2.87 -32.59 3.11
CA ALA A 22 3.23 -31.65 4.17
C ALA A 22 2.79 -30.25 3.72
N GLN A 23 1.88 -29.63 4.46
CA GLN A 23 1.58 -28.21 4.28
C GLN A 23 2.79 -27.40 4.75
N ALA A 24 3.69 -27.11 3.82
CA ALA A 24 4.76 -26.14 4.04
C ALA A 24 4.12 -24.83 4.50
N GLY A 25 4.57 -24.29 5.64
CA GLY A 25 4.02 -23.08 6.22
C GLY A 25 4.04 -21.90 5.23
N GLY A 26 2.84 -21.45 4.84
CA GLY A 26 2.55 -20.18 4.16
C GLY A 26 3.58 -19.72 3.13
N GLU A 27 3.62 -20.36 1.97
CA GLU A 27 4.33 -19.82 0.81
C GLU A 27 3.71 -18.47 0.42
N TYR A 28 4.52 -17.41 0.30
CA TYR A 28 4.04 -16.10 -0.12
C TYR A 28 3.42 -16.22 -1.51
N THR A 29 2.10 -16.09 -1.56
CA THR A 29 1.35 -16.06 -2.83
C THR A 29 1.21 -14.59 -3.22
N PRO A 30 1.89 -14.12 -4.27
CA PRO A 30 1.72 -12.74 -4.73
C PRO A 30 0.28 -12.53 -5.21
N PRO A 31 -0.32 -11.34 -5.02
CA PRO A 31 -1.56 -10.96 -5.67
C PRO A 31 -1.55 -11.30 -7.16
N ALA A 32 -2.68 -11.78 -7.69
CA ALA A 32 -2.79 -12.11 -9.11
C ALA A 32 -2.43 -10.90 -9.99
N ALA A 33 -1.65 -11.15 -11.05
CA ALA A 33 -1.27 -10.12 -12.02
C ALA A 33 -2.46 -9.69 -12.89
N GLY A 34 -2.35 -8.52 -13.51
CA GLY A 34 -3.34 -7.94 -14.40
C GLY A 34 -4.21 -6.90 -13.70
N ILE A 35 -5.35 -6.59 -14.32
CA ILE A 35 -6.28 -5.56 -13.84
C ILE A 35 -6.93 -6.02 -12.53
N ALA A 36 -6.91 -5.13 -11.53
CA ALA A 36 -7.46 -5.35 -10.21
C ALA A 36 -8.30 -4.15 -9.76
N ARG A 37 -9.25 -4.41 -8.87
CA ARG A 37 -10.04 -3.38 -8.18
C ARG A 37 -9.31 -3.05 -6.88
N ALA A 38 -9.13 -1.77 -6.60
CA ALA A 38 -8.35 -1.34 -5.45
C ALA A 38 -8.99 -0.16 -4.72
N ARG A 39 -8.80 -0.08 -3.41
CA ARG A 39 -9.12 1.10 -2.60
C ARG A 39 -7.87 1.57 -1.89
N LEU A 40 -7.56 2.87 -1.93
CA LEU A 40 -6.42 3.41 -1.18
C LEU A 40 -6.77 3.41 0.31
N VAL A 41 -6.09 2.59 1.11
CA VAL A 41 -6.37 2.43 2.55
C VAL A 41 -5.24 2.93 3.45
N GLY A 42 -4.07 3.22 2.88
CA GLY A 42 -2.93 3.71 3.64
C GLY A 42 -2.13 4.75 2.87
N TYR A 43 -1.73 5.82 3.56
CA TYR A 43 -0.78 6.82 3.07
C TYR A 43 0.20 7.17 4.19
N PHE A 44 1.45 6.74 4.07
CA PHE A 44 2.43 6.89 5.15
C PHE A 44 3.70 7.55 4.62
N GLU A 45 3.94 8.78 5.04
CA GLU A 45 5.22 9.46 4.85
C GLU A 45 6.21 8.95 5.88
N LEU A 46 7.35 8.45 5.40
CA LEU A 46 8.26 7.64 6.20
C LEU A 46 9.51 8.43 6.63
N GLY A 47 9.61 9.70 6.25
CA GLY A 47 10.79 10.52 6.45
C GLY A 47 11.94 10.16 5.52
N THR A 48 13.15 10.61 5.89
CA THR A 48 14.36 10.45 5.09
C THR A 48 15.06 9.12 5.33
N HIS A 49 15.25 8.35 4.26
CA HIS A 49 15.97 7.07 4.25
C HIS A 49 17.12 7.09 3.25
N GLU A 50 18.18 6.36 3.57
CA GLU A 50 19.29 6.15 2.64
C GLU A 50 18.89 5.11 1.59
N GLU A 51 19.02 5.45 0.31
CA GLU A 51 18.95 4.52 -0.81
C GLU A 51 20.29 4.47 -1.54
N GLU A 52 20.64 3.31 -2.07
CA GLU A 52 21.79 3.17 -2.97
C GLU A 52 21.31 2.98 -4.40
N PHE A 53 21.75 3.86 -5.30
CA PHE A 53 21.49 3.75 -6.73
C PHE A 53 22.81 3.92 -7.49
N GLU A 54 23.17 2.94 -8.33
CA GLU A 54 24.43 2.92 -9.08
C GLU A 54 25.67 3.12 -8.18
N GLY A 55 25.70 2.50 -7.00
CA GLY A 55 26.80 2.61 -6.04
C GLY A 55 26.87 3.95 -5.30
N LYS A 56 25.93 4.86 -5.55
CA LYS A 56 25.83 6.16 -4.87
C LYS A 56 24.72 6.10 -3.84
N LYS A 57 25.10 6.32 -2.59
CA LYS A 57 24.16 6.53 -1.48
C LYS A 57 23.53 7.90 -1.59
N ARG A 58 22.21 7.97 -1.40
CA ARG A 58 21.41 9.19 -1.44
C ARG A 58 20.35 9.15 -0.37
N ASP A 59 20.15 10.29 0.27
CA ASP A 59 19.08 10.46 1.22
C ASP A 59 17.82 10.91 0.49
N ARG A 60 16.73 10.19 0.72
CA ARG A 60 15.43 10.41 0.08
C ARG A 60 14.31 10.33 1.07
N GLU A 61 13.38 11.26 0.96
CA GLU A 61 12.08 11.12 1.60
C GLU A 61 11.32 9.97 0.96
N LYS A 62 10.75 9.10 1.78
CA LYS A 62 10.03 7.90 1.35
C LYS A 62 8.57 7.99 1.72
N VAL A 63 7.73 7.37 0.91
CA VAL A 63 6.29 7.28 1.13
C VAL A 63 5.79 5.91 0.69
N ASP A 64 4.92 5.32 1.50
CA ASP A 64 4.25 4.06 1.19
C ASP A 64 2.74 4.33 1.02
N LEU A 65 2.18 3.91 -0.11
CA LEU A 65 0.74 3.92 -0.40
C LEU A 65 0.21 2.49 -0.39
N VAL A 66 -0.77 2.21 0.45
CA VAL A 66 -1.33 0.86 0.60
C VAL A 66 -2.69 0.79 -0.08
N PHE A 67 -2.82 -0.14 -1.00
CA PHE A 67 -4.05 -0.45 -1.70
C PHE A 67 -4.60 -1.77 -1.22
N GLU A 68 -5.85 -1.77 -0.79
CA GLU A 68 -6.62 -2.98 -0.56
C GLU A 68 -7.23 -3.44 -1.89
N LEU A 69 -6.96 -4.70 -2.25
CA LEU A 69 -7.43 -5.32 -3.48
C LEU A 69 -8.75 -6.05 -3.27
N SER A 70 -9.58 -6.06 -4.30
CA SER A 70 -10.88 -6.75 -4.30
C SER A 70 -11.22 -7.31 -5.68
N GLY A 71 -12.29 -8.11 -5.72
CA GLY A 71 -12.80 -8.75 -6.93
C GLY A 71 -12.41 -10.22 -7.03
N PRO A 72 -12.80 -10.90 -8.13
CA PRO A 72 -12.74 -12.36 -8.23
C PRO A 72 -11.35 -12.98 -8.08
N ASN A 73 -10.30 -12.24 -8.44
CA ASN A 73 -8.91 -12.71 -8.32
C ASN A 73 -8.23 -12.27 -7.01
N HIS A 74 -8.95 -11.52 -6.17
CA HIS A 74 -8.42 -10.90 -4.95
C HIS A 74 -9.44 -10.96 -3.81
N GLU A 75 -10.13 -12.09 -3.66
CA GLU A 75 -11.04 -12.31 -2.53
C GLU A 75 -10.27 -12.33 -1.20
N PRO A 76 -10.84 -11.77 -0.12
CA PRO A 76 -10.22 -11.84 1.21
C PRO A 76 -9.99 -13.27 1.66
N ILE A 77 -8.85 -13.51 2.31
CA ILE A 77 -8.52 -14.80 2.90
C ILE A 77 -9.32 -14.95 4.19
N LYS A 78 -10.11 -16.02 4.29
CA LYS A 78 -10.82 -16.34 5.53
C LYS A 78 -9.88 -17.07 6.49
N ALA A 79 -9.55 -16.43 7.60
CA ALA A 79 -8.78 -17.03 8.69
C ALA A 79 -9.60 -18.11 9.43
N ALA A 80 -8.92 -18.91 10.26
CA ALA A 80 -9.52 -20.04 10.96
C ALA A 80 -10.63 -19.61 11.95
N ASP A 81 -10.52 -18.41 12.51
CA ASP A 81 -11.50 -17.76 13.39
C ASP A 81 -12.67 -17.12 12.63
N GLY A 82 -12.66 -17.16 11.29
CA GLY A 82 -13.66 -16.57 10.43
C GLY A 82 -13.36 -15.11 10.04
N THR A 83 -12.30 -14.50 10.56
CA THR A 83 -11.87 -13.15 10.20
C THR A 83 -11.48 -13.08 8.73
N LEU A 84 -11.96 -12.07 8.01
CA LEU A 84 -11.58 -11.83 6.62
C LEU A 84 -10.32 -10.96 6.57
N ILE A 85 -9.26 -11.49 5.97
CA ILE A 85 -7.98 -10.81 5.79
C ILE A 85 -7.90 -10.34 4.34
N PRO A 86 -7.99 -9.02 4.07
CA PRO A 86 -7.91 -8.51 2.71
C PRO A 86 -6.51 -8.69 2.13
N ILE A 87 -6.44 -8.85 0.81
CA ILE A 87 -5.19 -8.82 0.08
C ILE A 87 -4.79 -7.36 -0.13
N ARG A 88 -3.57 -7.00 0.26
CA ARG A 88 -3.04 -5.63 0.12
C ARG A 88 -1.78 -5.62 -0.72
N ILE A 89 -1.58 -4.52 -1.43
CA ILE A 89 -0.35 -4.23 -2.18
C ILE A 89 0.11 -2.81 -1.87
N THR A 90 1.42 -2.62 -1.73
CA THR A 90 2.02 -1.33 -1.38
C THR A 90 2.79 -0.78 -2.58
N ALA A 91 2.50 0.47 -2.95
CA ALA A 91 3.37 1.28 -3.79
C ALA A 91 4.37 2.00 -2.89
N GLN A 92 5.65 1.67 -3.02
CA GLN A 92 6.74 2.28 -2.26
C GLN A 92 7.49 3.25 -3.16
N GLU A 93 7.51 4.52 -2.79
CA GLU A 93 8.08 5.57 -3.63
C GLU A 93 8.99 6.52 -2.86
N THR A 94 9.80 7.24 -3.62
CA THR A 94 10.43 8.47 -3.13
C THR A 94 9.37 9.58 -3.17
N LEU A 95 9.14 10.25 -2.04
CA LEU A 95 8.29 11.42 -1.95
C LEU A 95 9.00 12.56 -2.70
N SER A 96 8.50 12.87 -3.89
CA SER A 96 9.09 13.89 -4.75
C SER A 96 8.03 14.45 -5.69
N PHE A 97 8.00 15.77 -5.78
CA PHE A 97 7.03 16.55 -6.56
C PHE A 97 7.55 16.93 -7.95
N SER A 98 8.74 16.45 -8.34
CA SER A 98 9.23 16.63 -9.71
C SER A 98 8.32 15.89 -10.68
N GLU A 99 8.03 16.49 -11.84
CA GLU A 99 7.22 15.89 -12.90
C GLU A 99 7.72 14.52 -13.36
N LYS A 100 9.02 14.24 -13.20
CA LYS A 100 9.63 12.95 -13.56
C LYS A 100 9.39 11.87 -12.50
N ALA A 101 9.10 12.26 -11.25
CA ALA A 101 8.96 11.36 -10.13
C ALA A 101 7.73 10.46 -10.27
N HIS A 102 7.89 9.20 -9.86
CA HIS A 102 6.81 8.23 -9.91
C HIS A 102 5.68 8.56 -8.94
N PHE A 103 6.01 9.10 -7.76
CA PHE A 103 5.01 9.58 -6.80
C PHE A 103 4.11 10.67 -7.41
N PHE A 104 4.70 11.71 -8.01
CA PHE A 104 3.95 12.79 -8.66
C PHE A 104 3.04 12.27 -9.78
N LYS A 105 3.53 11.36 -10.63
CA LYS A 105 2.74 10.75 -11.71
C LYS A 105 1.59 9.87 -11.19
N LEU A 106 1.83 9.15 -10.10
CA LEU A 106 0.80 8.35 -9.44
C LEU A 106 -0.29 9.27 -8.87
N PHE A 107 0.09 10.32 -8.15
CA PHE A 107 -0.83 11.34 -7.65
C PHE A 107 -1.66 11.96 -8.77
N ALA A 108 -1.02 12.44 -9.84
CA ALA A 108 -1.72 13.04 -10.98
C ALA A 108 -2.76 12.10 -11.59
N SER A 109 -2.41 10.81 -11.75
CA SER A 109 -3.31 9.80 -12.30
C SER A 109 -4.50 9.52 -11.37
N MET A 110 -4.25 9.41 -10.07
CA MET A 110 -5.29 9.18 -9.06
C MET A 110 -6.19 10.40 -8.87
N ASN A 111 -5.63 11.60 -8.89
CA ASN A 111 -6.37 12.83 -8.80
C ASN A 111 -7.28 13.01 -10.02
N ALA A 112 -6.75 12.81 -11.23
CA ALA A 112 -7.54 12.85 -12.46
C ALA A 112 -8.70 11.84 -12.46
N ALA A 113 -8.51 10.66 -11.87
CA ALA A 113 -9.55 9.66 -11.69
C ALA A 113 -10.73 10.11 -10.81
N HIS A 114 -10.54 11.14 -9.98
CA HIS A 114 -11.54 11.68 -9.06
C HIS A 114 -11.80 13.18 -9.26
N GLY A 115 -11.60 13.69 -10.48
CA GLY A 115 -12.00 15.05 -10.87
C GLY A 115 -10.87 16.09 -10.87
N GLY A 116 -9.65 15.73 -10.48
CA GLY A 116 -8.47 16.58 -10.63
C GLY A 116 -8.35 17.73 -9.62
N THR A 117 -9.18 17.73 -8.57
CA THR A 117 -9.23 18.83 -7.59
C THR A 117 -8.43 18.57 -6.31
N ALA A 118 -8.01 17.32 -6.06
CA ALA A 118 -7.21 17.01 -4.89
C ALA A 118 -5.87 17.73 -4.99
N THR A 119 -5.39 18.22 -3.85
CA THR A 119 -4.11 18.92 -3.74
C THR A 119 -3.11 18.13 -2.90
N HIS A 120 -3.60 17.15 -2.14
CA HIS A 120 -2.80 16.23 -1.36
C HIS A 120 -3.24 14.77 -1.58
N MET A 121 -2.29 13.81 -1.48
CA MET A 121 -2.58 12.39 -1.65
C MET A 121 -3.56 11.86 -0.60
N ALA A 122 -3.50 12.39 0.63
CA ALA A 122 -4.40 12.01 1.72
C ALA A 122 -5.89 12.23 1.38
N GLU A 123 -6.23 13.21 0.54
CA GLU A 123 -7.62 13.46 0.12
C GLU A 123 -8.21 12.31 -0.74
N LEU A 124 -7.33 11.45 -1.27
CA LEU A 124 -7.70 10.30 -2.10
C LEU A 124 -7.82 9.00 -1.28
N LEU A 125 -7.59 9.05 0.03
CA LEU A 125 -7.81 7.93 0.93
C LEU A 125 -9.29 7.48 0.91
N GLY A 126 -9.48 6.17 0.98
CA GLY A 126 -10.77 5.51 0.86
C GLY A 126 -11.35 5.53 -0.56
N LYS A 127 -10.76 6.23 -1.53
CA LYS A 127 -11.30 6.28 -2.91
C LYS A 127 -11.03 4.98 -3.68
N PRO A 128 -11.97 4.54 -4.54
CA PRO A 128 -11.80 3.35 -5.36
C PRO A 128 -11.04 3.66 -6.66
N PHE A 129 -10.30 2.66 -7.15
CA PHE A 129 -9.48 2.72 -8.35
C PHE A 129 -9.49 1.38 -9.09
N ILE A 130 -9.24 1.44 -10.39
CA ILE A 130 -8.80 0.30 -11.19
C ILE A 130 -7.28 0.42 -11.33
N VAL A 131 -6.57 -0.64 -10.97
CA VAL A 131 -5.10 -0.69 -11.00
C VAL A 131 -4.61 -1.89 -11.79
N GLU A 132 -3.37 -1.88 -12.24
CA GLU A 132 -2.72 -3.05 -12.83
C GLU A 132 -1.61 -3.58 -11.92
N ILE A 133 -1.61 -4.89 -11.72
CA ILE A 133 -0.61 -5.60 -10.92
C ILE A 133 0.37 -6.29 -11.86
N PHE A 134 1.65 -6.01 -11.67
CA PHE A 134 2.74 -6.56 -12.45
C PHE A 134 3.53 -7.56 -11.61
N HIS A 135 3.89 -8.70 -12.22
CA HIS A 135 4.78 -9.66 -11.60
C HIS A 135 6.23 -9.41 -12.03
N ARG A 136 7.12 -9.40 -11.04
CA ARG A 136 8.57 -9.31 -11.25
C ARG A 136 9.25 -10.48 -10.56
N LYS A 137 10.17 -11.13 -11.26
CA LYS A 137 11.00 -12.19 -10.68
C LYS A 137 12.14 -11.60 -9.85
N SER A 138 12.54 -12.30 -8.79
CA SER A 138 13.78 -12.05 -8.06
C SER A 138 14.99 -12.17 -8.98
N LYS A 139 16.15 -11.64 -8.55
CA LYS A 139 17.41 -11.73 -9.32
C LYS A 139 17.80 -13.18 -9.67
N ASP A 140 17.49 -14.13 -8.79
CA ASP A 140 17.73 -15.57 -8.97
C ASP A 140 16.58 -16.31 -9.69
N GLY A 141 15.52 -15.61 -10.08
CA GLY A 141 14.36 -16.16 -10.80
C GLY A 141 13.38 -16.99 -9.94
N LYS A 142 13.74 -17.30 -8.69
CA LYS A 142 13.00 -18.26 -7.85
C LYS A 142 11.71 -17.69 -7.25
N ARG A 143 11.68 -16.39 -6.93
CA ARG A 143 10.54 -15.75 -6.28
C ARG A 143 9.84 -14.79 -7.23
N THR A 144 8.51 -14.76 -7.15
CA THR A 144 7.68 -13.78 -7.86
C THR A 144 7.17 -12.74 -6.87
N TYR A 145 7.34 -11.46 -7.21
CA TYR A 145 6.80 -10.33 -6.45
C TYR A 145 5.75 -9.60 -7.28
N ALA A 146 4.67 -9.17 -6.63
CA ALA A 146 3.69 -8.28 -7.22
C ALA A 146 4.08 -6.82 -6.98
N ASN A 147 3.91 -5.97 -7.98
CA ASN A 147 4.15 -4.52 -7.90
C ASN A 147 3.02 -3.79 -8.64
N LEU A 148 2.67 -2.58 -8.18
CA LEU A 148 1.76 -1.70 -8.93
C LEU A 148 2.48 -0.91 -10.04
N ARG A 149 3.80 -0.73 -9.90
CA ARG A 149 4.62 -0.05 -10.91
C ARG A 149 5.09 -1.06 -11.95
N GLY A 150 4.62 -0.88 -13.18
CA GLY A 150 5.07 -1.64 -14.35
C GLY A 150 6.24 -0.98 -15.08
N PRO A 151 6.68 -1.54 -16.22
CA PRO A 151 7.75 -1.01 -17.05
C PRO A 151 7.50 0.43 -17.53
N ASN A 152 6.22 0.78 -17.75
CA ASN A 152 5.79 2.09 -18.24
C ASN A 152 5.29 3.01 -17.10
N GLY A 153 5.53 2.64 -15.83
CA GLY A 153 5.02 3.35 -14.67
C GLY A 153 3.72 2.74 -14.14
N TYR A 154 2.91 3.56 -13.48
CA TYR A 154 1.65 3.16 -12.88
C TYR A 154 0.52 3.16 -13.91
N ASN A 155 -0.33 2.13 -13.88
CA ASN A 155 -1.61 2.11 -14.57
C ASN A 155 -2.71 2.15 -13.52
N VAL A 156 -3.16 3.37 -13.20
CA VAL A 156 -4.21 3.64 -12.20
C VAL A 156 -5.26 4.54 -12.84
N LYS A 157 -6.52 4.14 -12.73
CA LYS A 157 -7.66 4.78 -13.38
C LYS A 157 -8.87 4.83 -12.45
N GLY A 158 -9.84 5.67 -12.83
CA GLY A 158 -11.15 5.67 -12.20
C GLY A 158 -11.93 4.38 -12.46
N THR A 159 -13.07 4.24 -11.79
CA THR A 159 -13.91 3.04 -11.88
C THR A 159 -14.86 3.03 -13.06
N THR A 160 -15.00 4.14 -13.79
CA THR A 160 -15.78 4.21 -15.01
C THR A 160 -14.92 3.74 -16.18
N VAL A 161 -15.29 2.62 -16.80
CA VAL A 161 -14.61 2.04 -17.96
C VAL A 161 -15.52 2.09 -19.18
N GLN A 162 -14.96 2.25 -20.37
CA GLN A 162 -15.73 2.11 -21.60
C GLN A 162 -15.91 0.63 -21.92
N ASP A 163 -17.16 0.20 -22.09
CA ASP A 163 -17.46 -1.13 -22.59
C ASP A 163 -16.98 -1.24 -24.05
N PRO A 164 -16.09 -2.19 -24.37
CA PRO A 164 -15.50 -2.27 -25.70
C PRO A 164 -16.47 -2.71 -26.80
N LEU A 165 -17.60 -3.34 -26.46
CA LEU A 165 -18.62 -3.79 -27.39
C LEU A 165 -19.68 -2.72 -27.64
N SER A 166 -20.14 -2.06 -26.58
CA SER A 166 -21.23 -1.08 -26.67
C SER A 166 -20.76 0.38 -26.73
N GLY A 167 -19.50 0.66 -26.40
CA GLY A 167 -18.94 2.01 -26.32
C GLY A 167 -19.57 2.88 -25.22
N LYS A 168 -20.33 2.26 -24.31
CA LYS A 168 -20.99 2.97 -23.20
C LYS A 168 -20.13 2.91 -21.94
N PRO A 169 -20.18 3.96 -21.10
CA PRO A 169 -19.52 3.93 -19.80
C PRO A 169 -20.20 2.92 -18.88
N VAL A 170 -19.40 2.06 -18.26
CA VAL A 170 -19.80 1.10 -17.23
C VAL A 170 -19.04 1.40 -15.95
N LEU A 171 -19.77 1.46 -14.84
CA LEU A 171 -19.17 1.61 -13.51
C LEU A 171 -18.73 0.24 -13.01
N VAL A 172 -17.44 0.09 -12.73
CA VAL A 172 -16.90 -1.10 -12.05
C VAL A 172 -17.03 -0.91 -10.55
N GLU A 173 -17.88 -1.71 -9.92
CA GLU A 173 -18.03 -1.70 -8.47
C GLU A 173 -16.77 -2.23 -7.78
N VAL A 174 -16.21 -1.40 -6.90
CA VAL A 174 -15.08 -1.75 -6.03
C VAL A 174 -15.61 -1.93 -4.63
N ALA A 175 -15.28 -3.06 -3.99
CA ALA A 175 -15.75 -3.37 -2.65
C ALA A 175 -15.39 -2.26 -1.64
N ALA A 176 -16.19 -2.15 -0.58
CA ALA A 176 -15.78 -1.38 0.59
C ALA A 176 -14.51 -2.01 1.18
N ALA A 177 -13.62 -1.17 1.72
CA ALA A 177 -12.42 -1.70 2.38
C ALA A 177 -12.82 -2.41 3.68
N LEU A 178 -12.18 -3.54 3.94
CA LEU A 178 -12.17 -4.22 5.23
C LEU A 178 -11.12 -3.60 6.17
N THR A 179 -10.04 -3.07 5.61
CA THR A 179 -9.01 -2.35 6.37
C THR A 179 -9.47 -0.92 6.67
N ASP A 180 -9.34 -0.49 7.92
CA ASP A 180 -9.50 0.91 8.27
C ASP A 180 -8.52 1.80 7.50
N VAL A 181 -9.02 2.94 7.05
CA VAL A 181 -8.22 3.93 6.35
C VAL A 181 -7.29 4.61 7.36
N LYS A 182 -5.98 4.61 7.07
CA LYS A 182 -4.96 5.17 7.96
C LYS A 182 -4.00 6.07 7.21
N ALA A 183 -3.44 7.06 7.91
CA ALA A 183 -2.42 7.92 7.38
C ALA A 183 -1.31 8.16 8.42
N PHE A 184 -0.12 8.54 7.93
CA PHE A 184 0.89 9.26 8.70
C PHE A 184 1.44 10.35 7.78
N ILE A 185 1.17 11.62 8.09
CA ILE A 185 1.58 12.78 7.28
C ILE A 185 2.61 13.55 8.09
N TRP A 186 3.83 13.63 7.60
CA TRP A 186 5.01 14.00 8.38
C TRP A 186 4.87 15.37 9.05
N ASP A 187 4.35 16.37 8.32
CA ASP A 187 4.31 17.75 8.82
C ASP A 187 3.16 18.04 9.79
N VAL A 188 2.16 17.16 9.88
CA VAL A 188 0.94 17.36 10.70
C VAL A 188 0.62 16.16 11.61
N ALA A 189 1.53 15.20 11.73
CA ALA A 189 1.29 13.99 12.51
C ALA A 189 1.22 14.30 14.01
N ASP A 190 0.19 13.77 14.66
CA ASP A 190 -0.03 13.79 16.11
C ASP A 190 0.04 12.36 16.70
N MET A 191 -0.14 12.25 18.03
CA MET A 191 -0.14 10.95 18.70
C MET A 191 -1.32 10.07 18.31
N GLU A 192 -2.46 10.63 17.92
CA GLU A 192 -3.61 9.84 17.47
C GLU A 192 -3.29 9.12 16.15
N MET A 193 -2.77 9.87 15.18
CA MET A 193 -2.29 9.36 13.90
C MET A 193 -1.18 8.32 14.11
N TRP A 194 -0.21 8.62 14.99
CA TRP A 194 0.85 7.68 15.38
C TRP A 194 0.29 6.38 15.95
N ASN A 195 -0.60 6.45 16.93
CA ASN A 195 -1.17 5.26 17.58
C ASN A 195 -2.06 4.46 16.62
N SER A 196 -2.75 5.14 15.71
CA SER A 196 -3.64 4.48 14.74
C SER A 196 -2.89 3.49 13.84
N ILE A 197 -1.61 3.76 13.52
CA ILE A 197 -0.79 2.90 12.64
C ILE A 197 -0.06 1.79 13.38
N HIS A 198 -0.19 1.71 14.70
CA HIS A 198 0.37 0.63 15.50
C HIS A 198 -0.29 -0.71 15.15
N ILE A 199 0.53 -1.75 14.99
CA ILE A 199 0.05 -3.11 14.78
C ILE A 199 0.67 -4.01 15.84
N GLU A 200 -0.17 -4.48 16.77
CA GLU A 200 0.26 -5.34 17.86
C GLU A 200 0.69 -6.73 17.38
N GLY A 201 1.68 -7.28 18.07
CA GLY A 201 2.10 -8.67 17.94
C GLY A 201 3.36 -8.86 17.10
N LYS A 202 3.70 -10.13 16.89
CA LYS A 202 4.94 -10.54 16.19
C LYS A 202 4.65 -11.59 15.14
N TYR A 203 5.45 -11.59 14.09
CA TYR A 203 5.61 -12.74 13.21
C TYR A 203 6.56 -13.73 13.89
N PRO A 204 6.17 -15.01 14.02
CA PRO A 204 7.01 -16.01 14.65
C PRO A 204 8.28 -16.27 13.83
N GLU A 205 9.32 -16.75 14.51
CA GLU A 205 10.51 -17.27 13.87
C GLU A 205 10.15 -18.44 12.92
N ARG A 206 10.71 -18.43 11.71
CA ARG A 206 10.63 -19.53 10.76
C ARG A 206 12.00 -20.16 10.58
N LYS A 207 12.06 -21.48 10.78
CA LYS A 207 13.25 -22.30 10.58
C LYS A 207 13.07 -23.21 9.38
N ASP A 208 14.17 -23.55 8.73
CA ASP A 208 14.20 -24.58 7.71
C ASP A 208 13.95 -25.94 8.37
N GLU A 209 12.96 -26.68 7.89
CA GLU A 209 12.56 -27.97 8.47
C GLU A 209 13.64 -29.05 8.32
N LYS A 210 14.57 -28.89 7.37
CA LYS A 210 15.64 -29.87 7.09
C LYS A 210 16.93 -29.51 7.80
N THR A 211 17.31 -28.23 7.83
CA THR A 211 18.59 -27.79 8.41
C THR A 211 18.47 -27.23 9.83
N GLY A 212 17.26 -26.86 10.26
CA GLY A 212 17.02 -26.19 11.54
C GLY A 212 17.51 -24.74 11.59
N GLU A 213 18.07 -24.23 10.49
CA GLU A 213 18.57 -22.86 10.39
C GLU A 213 17.40 -21.85 10.34
N VAL A 214 17.60 -20.68 10.94
CA VAL A 214 16.59 -19.61 10.93
C VAL A 214 16.51 -19.00 9.53
N ILE A 215 15.39 -19.25 8.85
CA ILE A 215 15.06 -18.62 7.55
C ILE A 215 14.57 -17.19 7.76
N SER A 216 13.80 -16.94 8.82
CA SER A 216 13.32 -15.62 9.19
C SER A 216 13.24 -15.53 10.71
N PRO A 217 13.95 -14.58 11.35
CA PRO A 217 13.83 -14.39 12.79
C PRO A 217 12.41 -13.92 13.17
N GLU A 218 12.07 -14.08 14.45
CA GLU A 218 10.91 -13.40 15.03
C GLU A 218 11.04 -11.89 14.79
N ARG A 219 9.95 -11.26 14.32
CA ARG A 219 9.94 -9.82 14.05
C ARG A 219 8.60 -9.22 14.36
N SER A 220 8.60 -7.97 14.80
CA SER A 220 7.40 -7.20 15.10
C SER A 220 6.45 -7.08 13.90
N LYS A 221 5.15 -7.00 14.16
CA LYS A 221 4.14 -6.60 13.16
C LYS A 221 4.06 -5.08 12.98
N ASN A 222 4.65 -4.31 13.91
CA ASN A 222 4.64 -2.85 13.95
C ASN A 222 5.60 -2.19 12.94
N VAL A 223 5.57 -2.66 11.69
CA VAL A 223 6.59 -2.36 10.68
C VAL A 223 6.57 -0.88 10.26
N ILE A 224 5.40 -0.22 10.24
CA ILE A 224 5.26 1.16 9.76
C ILE A 224 5.89 2.13 10.76
N GLN A 225 5.54 2.05 12.04
CA GLN A 225 6.13 2.88 13.09
C GLN A 225 7.64 2.64 13.18
N GLU A 226 8.10 1.39 13.13
CA GLU A 226 9.54 1.07 13.14
C GLU A 226 10.27 1.71 11.96
N LYS A 227 9.67 1.71 10.76
CA LYS A 227 10.23 2.34 9.57
C LYS A 227 10.24 3.87 9.67
N ILE A 228 9.23 4.49 10.26
CA ILE A 228 9.22 5.95 10.51
C ILE A 228 10.31 6.31 11.50
N MET A 229 10.44 5.57 12.62
CA MET A 229 11.46 5.83 13.64
C MET A 229 12.89 5.61 13.15
N SER A 230 13.08 4.77 12.13
CA SER A 230 14.40 4.54 11.53
C SER A 230 14.83 5.63 10.54
N ALA A 231 13.96 6.61 10.26
CA ALA A 231 14.30 7.72 9.38
C ALA A 231 15.41 8.59 9.98
N LYS A 232 16.33 9.07 9.13
CA LYS A 232 17.46 9.93 9.56
C LYS A 232 16.99 11.23 10.24
N ASN A 233 15.86 11.76 9.79
CA ASN A 233 15.25 12.99 10.30
C ASN A 233 14.23 12.74 11.44
N TRP A 234 13.98 11.49 11.87
CA TRP A 234 13.01 11.19 12.94
C TRP A 234 13.33 11.95 14.23
N LYS A 235 14.60 11.99 14.65
CA LYS A 235 14.99 12.68 15.90
C LYS A 235 14.63 14.17 15.94
N ALA A 236 14.46 14.80 14.78
CA ALA A 236 14.06 16.19 14.66
C ALA A 236 12.53 16.37 14.54
N HIS A 237 11.78 15.29 14.36
CA HIS A 237 10.33 15.32 14.26
C HIS A 237 9.70 15.64 15.63
N PRO A 238 8.63 16.47 15.70
CA PRO A 238 7.98 16.85 16.97
C PRO A 238 7.58 15.66 17.86
N LEU A 239 7.00 14.61 17.26
CA LEU A 239 6.61 13.40 17.99
C LEU A 239 7.78 12.57 18.55
N ALA A 240 9.02 12.78 18.13
CA ALA A 240 10.11 11.89 18.55
C ALA A 240 10.36 11.93 20.06
N ALA A 241 10.28 13.13 20.67
CA ALA A 241 10.40 13.28 22.11
C ALA A 241 9.20 12.67 22.85
N VAL A 242 7.99 12.89 22.33
CA VAL A 242 6.72 12.36 22.87
C VAL A 242 6.74 10.83 22.90
N VAL A 243 7.09 10.21 21.78
CA VAL A 243 7.17 8.75 21.63
C VAL A 243 8.27 8.18 22.54
N ALA A 244 9.43 8.83 22.63
CA ALA A 244 10.51 8.42 23.53
C ALA A 244 10.13 8.51 25.02
N ALA A 245 9.28 9.47 25.38
CA ALA A 245 8.74 9.63 26.73
C ALA A 245 7.57 8.67 27.05
N GLY A 246 7.21 7.77 26.13
CA GLY A 246 6.10 6.82 26.32
C GLY A 246 4.72 7.38 25.98
N GLY A 247 4.64 8.41 25.13
CA GLY A 247 3.38 8.96 24.62
C GLY A 247 2.77 10.07 25.46
N GLN A 248 3.51 10.66 26.40
CA GLN A 248 3.11 11.90 27.07
C GLN A 248 3.47 13.09 26.19
N GLU A 249 2.46 13.76 25.64
CA GLU A 249 2.66 15.01 24.90
C GLU A 249 3.16 16.10 25.86
N PRO A 250 4.32 16.72 25.59
CA PRO A 250 4.71 17.94 26.27
C PRO A 250 3.72 19.04 25.87
N ASP A 251 3.29 19.82 26.85
CA ASP A 251 2.38 20.97 26.69
C ASP A 251 3.10 22.06 25.88
N LEU A 252 3.02 21.97 24.55
CA LEU A 252 3.59 22.92 23.60
C LEU A 252 2.46 23.78 23.03
N PRO A 253 2.64 25.10 22.91
CA PRO A 253 1.64 25.96 22.29
C PRO A 253 1.43 25.56 20.82
N ASP A 254 0.17 25.64 20.36
CA ASP A 254 -0.22 25.33 18.99
C ASP A 254 0.72 26.02 17.99
N ALA A 255 1.34 25.22 17.12
CA ALA A 255 2.13 25.76 16.03
C ALA A 255 1.20 26.48 15.03
N GLU A 256 1.51 27.73 14.70
CA GLU A 256 0.81 28.45 13.63
C GLU A 256 0.88 27.62 12.34
N THR A 257 -0.27 27.25 11.79
CA THR A 257 -0.36 26.56 10.50
C THR A 257 -0.11 27.60 9.40
N PRO A 258 1.03 27.58 8.68
CA PRO A 258 1.25 28.52 7.59
C PRO A 258 0.26 28.22 6.47
N GLU A 259 -0.37 29.27 5.91
CA GLU A 259 -1.19 29.13 4.71
C GLU A 259 -0.32 28.68 3.52
N ARG A 260 -0.90 27.87 2.64
CA ARG A 260 -0.21 27.36 1.45
C ARG A 260 0.16 28.53 0.53
N ASP A 261 1.45 28.70 0.24
CA ASP A 261 1.91 29.53 -0.86
C ASP A 261 1.39 28.95 -2.18
N THR A 262 0.27 29.49 -2.69
CA THR A 262 -0.18 29.25 -4.05
C THR A 262 0.55 30.23 -4.98
N PRO A 263 1.40 29.78 -5.91
CA PRO A 263 1.75 30.61 -7.05
C PRO A 263 0.46 30.84 -7.84
N GLU A 264 0.02 32.09 -7.94
CA GLU A 264 -1.06 32.47 -8.84
C GLU A 264 -0.72 31.99 -10.25
N ASN A 265 -1.71 31.37 -10.87
CA ASN A 265 -1.65 30.83 -12.21
C ASN A 265 -1.60 32.03 -13.19
N GLU A 266 -0.43 32.63 -13.38
CA GLU A 266 -0.20 33.51 -14.52
C GLU A 266 -0.36 32.66 -15.77
N ALA A 267 -1.57 32.73 -16.34
CA ALA A 267 -1.89 32.20 -17.65
C ALA A 267 -0.77 32.60 -18.59
N ALA A 268 -0.03 31.60 -19.09
CA ALA A 268 0.87 31.76 -20.20
C ALA A 268 0.07 32.43 -21.33
N ALA A 269 0.32 33.72 -21.52
CA ALA A 269 -0.20 34.49 -22.62
C ALA A 269 0.10 33.71 -23.90
N ASP A 270 -0.93 33.48 -24.69
CA ASP A 270 -0.89 32.80 -25.97
C ASP A 270 0.24 33.39 -26.85
N PRO A 271 1.33 32.65 -27.10
CA PRO A 271 2.46 33.17 -27.87
C PRO A 271 2.16 33.29 -29.38
N LEU A 272 0.93 33.04 -29.82
CA LEU A 272 0.48 33.20 -31.22
C LEU A 272 -0.43 34.41 -31.47
N ALA A 273 -0.69 35.25 -30.48
CA ALA A 273 -1.48 36.48 -30.67
C ALA A 273 -0.73 37.64 -31.37
N ALA A 274 0.54 37.45 -31.76
CA ALA A 274 1.39 38.50 -32.34
C ALA A 274 1.92 38.22 -33.76
N ILE A 275 1.22 37.39 -34.55
CA ILE A 275 1.47 37.30 -36.00
C ILE A 275 0.19 37.66 -36.76
N GLY A 276 -0.01 38.97 -36.85
CA GLY A 276 -0.97 39.67 -37.71
C GLY A 276 -0.43 41.07 -37.96
#